data_AF-A0A2D5ETN2-F1
#
_entry.id   AF-A0A2D5ETN2-F1
#
_cell.length_a   1.000
_cell.length_b   1.000
_cell.length_c   1.000
_cell.angle_alpha   90.00
_cell.angle_beta   90.00
_cell.angle_gamma   90.00
#
_symmetry.space_group_name_H-M   'P 1'
#
loop_
_entity.id
_entity.type
_entity.pdbx_description
1 polymer ?
#
loop_
_entity_poly.entity_id
_entity_poly.type
_entity_poly.pdbx_seq_one_letter_code
_entity_poly.pdbx_strand_id
1 'polypeptide(L)'
;MPPHEHLHEPPPSGLCSARRTPHWEAVTSLPDDLITRSADEATRRIALSLLDEARAACARLDDPEDEEALHDFRVAVRRLRSLARAHRHHLGEVLDKKRRKRLRDLQRMTGLARDTEVQLEWILGWLDAFDEAERVGIDALTADLSAHMDGAVDGVVPRVKKRFHKLEARVREPIARTEVSLIEVEPETYGAVLGGLARGHVADLADLVSAIGEDLDADATQEAIHDARIAGKRLRYLLEPVRGKVPGAKGTVKRLKALQDVLGDLHDMHVLEGRLEKRLKKAEEAHRPGLEALKAKARAHGAELFATFRARHAGLALADLVDRVETLARRLDGARQTETERKYLLRALPERVKEHAVKELWQGYLPGEKVRERLRRVTRGGETHYLRTIKAGKGLQRVEVEEETTAKVFDVMWPLTEGCRVMKRRYSVPDGALTWVVDEFLDRELVLAEVELPSTEVVPAIPDWMAPVLVREVTGEDEYVNLNLAR
;
A
#
# COMPACT_ATOMS: atom_id res chain seq x y z
N MET A 1 57.52 14.94 -58.74
CA MET A 1 57.12 13.57 -58.33
C MET A 1 58.32 12.96 -57.65
N PRO A 2 58.37 12.81 -56.32
CA PRO A 2 57.55 11.88 -55.51
C PRO A 2 57.14 12.51 -54.14
N PRO A 3 56.93 11.76 -53.03
CA PRO A 3 55.67 11.20 -52.55
C PRO A 3 55.04 11.96 -51.36
N HIS A 4 53.73 11.78 -51.17
CA HIS A 4 52.97 12.24 -50.00
C HIS A 4 53.24 11.34 -48.78
N GLU A 5 53.61 11.95 -47.65
CA GLU A 5 53.69 11.29 -46.34
C GLU A 5 52.64 11.85 -45.36
N HIS A 6 51.96 10.89 -44.72
CA HIS A 6 51.39 10.88 -43.39
C HIS A 6 50.26 11.86 -43.01
N LEU A 7 49.10 11.30 -42.63
CA LEU A 7 48.78 11.01 -41.22
C LEU A 7 47.46 10.21 -41.15
N HIS A 8 47.55 8.95 -40.76
CA HIS A 8 46.41 8.18 -40.28
C HIS A 8 46.20 8.55 -38.81
N GLU A 9 45.16 9.32 -38.51
CA GLU A 9 44.66 9.46 -37.13
C GLU A 9 43.79 8.24 -36.76
N PRO A 10 43.97 7.65 -35.57
CA PRO A 10 43.14 6.56 -35.06
C PRO A 10 41.74 7.06 -34.68
N PRO A 11 40.71 6.19 -34.72
CA PRO A 11 39.34 6.57 -34.38
C PRO A 11 39.24 7.00 -32.90
N PRO A 12 38.39 7.98 -32.57
CA PRO A 12 38.24 8.45 -31.20
C PRO A 12 37.73 7.33 -30.29
N SER A 13 38.53 7.07 -29.27
CA SER A 13 38.25 6.13 -28.19
C SER A 13 37.27 6.74 -27.20
N GLY A 14 36.25 5.96 -26.83
CA GLY A 14 35.71 5.91 -25.48
C GLY A 14 34.97 7.15 -24.96
N LEU A 15 33.71 7.31 -25.34
CA LEU A 15 32.70 7.80 -24.39
C LEU A 15 32.03 6.58 -23.74
N CYS A 16 32.72 6.05 -22.74
CA CYS A 16 32.12 5.17 -21.74
C CYS A 16 31.04 6.01 -21.04
N SER A 17 29.77 5.85 -21.44
CA SER A 17 28.66 6.47 -20.75
C SER A 17 28.67 5.94 -19.32
N ALA A 18 29.16 6.74 -18.39
CA ALA A 18 28.97 6.52 -16.97
C ALA A 18 27.47 6.29 -16.76
N ARG A 19 27.08 5.06 -16.43
CA ARG A 19 25.71 4.74 -16.02
C ARG A 19 25.45 5.59 -14.78
N ARG A 20 24.79 6.74 -14.95
CA ARG A 20 24.26 7.50 -13.83
C ARG A 20 23.29 6.57 -13.12
N THR A 21 23.66 6.17 -11.90
CA THR A 21 22.75 5.54 -10.95
C THR A 21 21.57 6.50 -10.80
N PRO A 22 20.32 6.08 -11.09
CA PRO A 22 19.16 6.93 -10.86
C PRO A 22 19.12 7.30 -9.38
N HIS A 23 19.16 8.59 -9.09
CA HIS A 23 18.91 9.11 -7.75
C HIS A 23 17.41 8.93 -7.50
N TRP A 24 17.02 7.83 -6.88
CA TRP A 24 15.64 7.60 -6.47
C TRP A 24 15.46 8.33 -5.14
N GLU A 25 14.53 9.28 -5.09
CA GLU A 25 14.04 9.77 -3.80
C GLU A 25 13.28 8.64 -3.11
N ALA A 26 13.60 8.40 -1.84
CA ALA A 26 12.92 7.37 -1.06
C ALA A 26 11.43 7.67 -0.98
N VAL A 27 10.58 6.65 -1.21
CA VAL A 27 9.13 6.77 -1.02
C VAL A 27 8.89 6.71 0.49
N THR A 28 9.14 7.82 1.17
CA THR A 28 9.11 7.93 2.64
C THR A 28 7.69 7.96 3.20
N SER A 29 6.67 8.15 2.38
CA SER A 29 5.27 7.97 2.77
C SER A 29 4.38 7.50 1.61
N LEU A 30 3.41 6.64 1.91
CA LEU A 30 2.36 6.26 0.95
C LEU A 30 1.41 7.45 0.77
N PRO A 31 0.95 7.72 -0.47
CA PRO A 31 0.12 8.90 -0.75
C PRO A 31 -1.26 8.79 -0.09
N ASP A 32 -1.90 9.91 0.25
CA ASP A 32 -3.18 9.92 1.00
C ASP A 32 -4.35 9.37 0.20
N ASP A 33 -4.31 9.50 -1.12
CA ASP A 33 -5.25 8.94 -2.08
C ASP A 33 -4.93 7.47 -2.47
N LEU A 34 -4.10 6.75 -1.72
CA LEU A 34 -3.67 5.37 -2.04
C LEU A 34 -4.83 4.42 -2.41
N ILE A 35 -5.99 4.59 -1.79
CA ILE A 35 -7.16 3.71 -1.90
C ILE A 35 -7.93 3.96 -3.20
N THR A 36 -7.94 5.20 -3.67
CA THR A 36 -8.66 5.61 -4.88
C THR A 36 -7.81 5.42 -6.13
N ARG A 37 -6.49 5.30 -5.98
CA ARG A 37 -5.57 4.92 -7.07
C ARG A 37 -5.87 3.51 -7.60
N SER A 38 -5.43 3.25 -8.83
CA SER A 38 -5.48 1.90 -9.41
C SER A 38 -4.77 0.88 -8.52
N ALA A 39 -5.29 -0.34 -8.48
CA ALA A 39 -4.69 -1.43 -7.71
C ALA A 39 -3.24 -1.73 -8.12
N ASP A 40 -2.93 -1.64 -9.42
CA ASP A 40 -1.56 -1.75 -9.95
C ASP A 40 -0.61 -0.72 -9.33
N GLU A 41 -0.98 0.56 -9.42
CA GLU A 41 -0.14 1.64 -8.95
C GLU A 41 0.06 1.59 -7.44
N ALA A 42 -1.03 1.46 -6.68
CA ALA A 42 -0.97 1.40 -5.22
C ALA A 42 -0.12 0.20 -4.75
N THR A 43 -0.31 -0.97 -5.35
CA THR A 43 0.45 -2.17 -5.02
C THR A 43 1.95 -1.98 -5.30
N ARG A 44 2.33 -1.36 -6.44
CA ARG A 44 3.73 -1.05 -6.74
C ARG A 44 4.33 -0.06 -5.74
N ARG A 45 3.60 0.99 -5.37
CA ARG A 45 4.04 1.97 -4.36
C ARG A 45 4.27 1.32 -2.98
N ILE A 46 3.37 0.45 -2.54
CA ILE A 46 3.55 -0.32 -1.30
C ILE A 46 4.77 -1.23 -1.42
N ALA A 47 4.97 -1.90 -2.56
CA ALA A 47 6.14 -2.75 -2.77
C ALA A 47 7.46 -1.97 -2.74
N LEU A 48 7.51 -0.75 -3.30
CA LEU A 48 8.68 0.13 -3.25
C LEU A 48 8.95 0.60 -1.82
N SER A 49 7.93 1.04 -1.09
CA SER A 49 8.07 1.45 0.31
C SER A 49 8.61 0.32 1.19
N LEU A 50 8.13 -0.92 1.01
CA LEU A 50 8.66 -2.09 1.73
C LEU A 50 10.09 -2.48 1.29
N LEU A 51 10.47 -2.22 0.03
CA LEU A 51 11.84 -2.38 -0.44
C LEU A 51 12.77 -1.32 0.17
N ASP A 52 12.28 -0.09 0.35
CA ASP A 52 13.01 0.99 1.02
C ASP A 52 13.22 0.68 2.51
N GLU A 53 12.18 0.21 3.22
CA GLU A 53 12.30 -0.29 4.60
C GLU A 53 13.34 -1.41 4.70
N ALA A 54 13.26 -2.41 3.82
CA ALA A 54 14.22 -3.51 3.80
C ALA A 54 15.64 -3.03 3.49
N ARG A 55 15.81 -2.06 2.58
CA ARG A 55 17.12 -1.50 2.25
C ARG A 55 17.72 -0.72 3.42
N ALA A 56 16.93 0.12 4.08
CA ALA A 56 17.36 0.88 5.24
C ALA A 56 17.78 -0.05 6.39
N ALA A 57 16.97 -1.05 6.71
CA ALA A 57 17.32 -2.05 7.71
C ALA A 57 18.56 -2.88 7.31
N CYS A 58 18.68 -3.26 6.03
CA CYS A 58 19.85 -3.98 5.51
C CYS A 58 21.17 -3.19 5.63
N ALA A 59 21.10 -1.86 5.56
CA ALA A 59 22.27 -0.99 5.73
C ALA A 59 22.76 -0.99 7.18
N ARG A 60 21.84 -1.04 8.16
CA ARG A 60 22.14 -1.09 9.59
C ARG A 60 22.70 -2.42 10.08
N LEU A 61 22.59 -3.50 9.30
CA LEU A 61 23.07 -4.84 9.71
C LEU A 61 24.58 -4.96 10.00
N ASP A 62 25.40 -3.98 9.60
CA ASP A 62 26.83 -3.99 9.93
C ASP A 62 27.10 -3.40 11.32
N ASP A 63 26.10 -2.77 11.94
CA ASP A 63 26.19 -2.19 13.27
C ASP A 63 25.88 -3.27 14.32
N PRO A 64 26.87 -3.75 15.08
CA PRO A 64 26.65 -4.76 16.11
C PRO A 64 25.87 -4.22 17.31
N GLU A 65 25.75 -2.89 17.47
CA GLU A 65 24.96 -2.27 18.55
C GLU A 65 23.46 -2.16 18.17
N ASP A 66 23.12 -2.32 16.89
CA ASP A 66 21.74 -2.27 16.40
C ASP A 66 21.07 -3.66 16.43
N GLU A 67 20.62 -4.05 17.60
CA GLU A 67 19.92 -5.33 17.85
C GLU A 67 18.60 -5.46 17.04
N GLU A 68 18.02 -4.34 16.58
CA GLU A 68 16.75 -4.30 15.85
C GLU A 68 16.90 -4.37 14.33
N ALA A 69 18.09 -4.09 13.78
CA ALA A 69 18.31 -4.05 12.32
C ALA A 69 17.91 -5.36 11.62
N LEU A 70 18.27 -6.50 12.21
CA LEU A 70 17.91 -7.82 11.67
C LEU A 70 16.41 -8.10 11.78
N HIS A 71 15.79 -7.66 12.88
CA HIS A 71 14.35 -7.76 13.07
C HIS A 71 13.61 -6.97 11.99
N ASP A 72 13.93 -5.69 11.82
CA ASP A 72 13.29 -4.79 10.87
C ASP A 72 13.46 -5.27 9.42
N PHE A 73 14.67 -5.72 9.06
CA PHE A 73 14.93 -6.31 7.74
C PHE A 73 14.01 -7.51 7.49
N ARG A 74 13.91 -8.41 8.47
CA ARG A 74 13.07 -9.61 8.39
C ARG A 74 11.58 -9.25 8.28
N VAL A 75 11.13 -8.23 9.01
CA VAL A 75 9.75 -7.73 8.96
C VAL A 75 9.44 -7.17 7.57
N ALA A 76 10.28 -6.29 7.03
CA ALA A 76 10.09 -5.68 5.71
C ALA A 76 10.04 -6.73 4.59
N VAL A 77 11.00 -7.68 4.57
CA VAL A 77 11.04 -8.79 3.59
C VAL A 77 9.78 -9.67 3.70
N ARG A 78 9.30 -9.94 4.91
CA ARG A 78 8.09 -10.74 5.14
C ARG A 78 6.83 -10.03 4.66
N ARG A 79 6.71 -8.72 4.91
CA ARG A 79 5.60 -7.89 4.41
C ARG A 79 5.61 -7.84 2.89
N LEU A 80 6.77 -7.61 2.27
CA LEU A 80 6.91 -7.62 0.80
C LEU A 80 6.50 -8.96 0.19
N ARG A 81 6.87 -10.07 0.84
CA ARG A 81 6.45 -11.41 0.42
C ARG A 81 4.94 -11.62 0.53
N SER A 82 4.34 -11.10 1.60
CA SER A 82 2.88 -11.19 1.82
C SER A 82 2.13 -10.38 0.77
N LEU A 83 2.57 -9.15 0.50
CA LEU A 83 2.04 -8.28 -0.56
C LEU A 83 2.13 -8.96 -1.94
N ALA A 84 3.31 -9.47 -2.30
CA ALA A 84 3.53 -10.16 -3.58
C ALA A 84 2.70 -11.44 -3.75
N ARG A 85 2.28 -12.06 -2.65
CA ARG A 85 1.38 -13.22 -2.67
C ARG A 85 -0.07 -12.78 -2.86
N ALA A 86 -0.52 -11.79 -2.10
CA ALA A 86 -1.90 -11.29 -2.12
C ALA A 86 -2.23 -10.63 -3.47
N HIS A 87 -1.32 -9.78 -3.96
CA HIS A 87 -1.48 -9.05 -5.22
C HIS A 87 -0.71 -9.73 -6.37
N ARG A 88 -0.84 -11.05 -6.50
CA ARG A 88 -0.15 -11.80 -7.56
C ARG A 88 -0.53 -11.31 -8.96
N HIS A 89 -1.77 -10.87 -9.14
CA HIS A 89 -2.23 -10.32 -10.41
C HIS A 89 -1.42 -9.07 -10.82
N HIS A 90 -1.14 -8.18 -9.86
CA HIS A 90 -0.46 -6.90 -10.11
C HIS A 90 1.08 -6.99 -10.03
N LEU A 91 1.63 -7.86 -9.19
CA LEU A 91 3.09 -8.00 -9.00
C LEU A 91 3.68 -9.26 -9.61
N GLY A 92 2.88 -10.13 -10.23
CA GLY A 92 3.29 -11.48 -10.61
C GLY A 92 4.39 -11.54 -11.66
N GLU A 93 4.41 -10.59 -12.59
CA GLU A 93 5.43 -10.50 -13.64
C GLU A 93 6.79 -10.09 -13.07
N VAL A 94 6.78 -9.08 -12.19
CA VAL A 94 8.00 -8.59 -11.56
C VAL A 94 8.46 -9.52 -10.45
N LEU A 95 7.59 -9.87 -9.50
CA LEU A 95 7.82 -10.80 -8.39
C LEU A 95 7.31 -12.21 -8.73
N ASP A 96 7.92 -12.77 -9.78
CA ASP A 96 7.68 -14.13 -10.24
C ASP A 96 7.95 -15.21 -9.17
N LYS A 97 7.66 -16.47 -9.53
CA LYS A 97 7.89 -17.64 -8.65
C LYS A 97 9.34 -17.71 -8.14
N LYS A 98 10.32 -17.34 -8.98
CA LYS A 98 11.75 -17.41 -8.66
C LYS A 98 12.16 -16.33 -7.67
N ARG A 99 11.69 -15.09 -7.83
CA ARG A 99 11.98 -13.95 -6.95
C ARG A 99 11.24 -14.07 -5.62
N ARG A 100 9.99 -14.55 -5.61
CA ARG A 100 9.29 -14.92 -4.37
C ARG A 100 10.00 -16.05 -3.60
N LYS A 101 10.56 -17.03 -4.30
CA LYS A 101 11.44 -18.04 -3.67
C LYS A 101 12.65 -17.37 -3.00
N ARG A 102 13.31 -16.40 -3.66
CA ARG A 102 14.44 -15.67 -3.05
C ARG A 102 14.06 -14.87 -1.81
N LEU A 103 12.91 -14.19 -1.80
CA LEU A 103 12.38 -13.52 -0.60
C LEU A 103 12.16 -14.51 0.55
N ARG A 104 11.62 -15.70 0.24
CA ARG A 104 11.47 -16.77 1.24
C ARG A 104 12.82 -17.28 1.74
N ASP A 105 13.79 -17.47 0.86
CA ASP A 105 15.11 -17.97 1.23
C ASP A 105 15.86 -16.94 2.11
N LEU A 106 15.73 -15.64 1.82
CA LEU A 106 16.22 -14.55 2.69
C LEU A 106 15.59 -14.62 4.09
N GLN A 107 14.26 -14.75 4.17
CA GLN A 107 13.58 -14.86 5.46
C GLN A 107 13.97 -16.13 6.24
N ARG A 108 14.23 -17.25 5.56
CA ARG A 108 14.66 -18.50 6.22
C ARG A 108 16.07 -18.37 6.81
N MET A 109 16.97 -17.73 6.07
CA MET A 109 18.35 -17.49 6.53
C MET A 109 18.38 -16.64 7.80
N THR A 110 17.46 -15.69 7.96
CA THR A 110 17.38 -14.80 9.13
C THR A 110 16.40 -15.29 10.20
N GLY A 111 15.82 -16.49 10.04
CA GLY A 111 14.78 -17.02 10.94
C GLY A 111 15.29 -17.98 12.02
N LEU A 112 16.32 -18.79 11.71
CA LEU A 112 16.77 -19.89 12.58
C LEU A 112 17.34 -19.40 13.93
N ALA A 113 18.07 -18.29 13.94
CA ALA A 113 18.57 -17.66 15.16
C ALA A 113 17.42 -17.13 16.03
N ARG A 114 16.50 -16.36 15.42
CA ARG A 114 15.39 -15.73 16.15
C ARG A 114 14.39 -16.69 16.79
N ASP A 115 14.09 -17.80 16.13
CA ASP A 115 13.18 -18.80 16.73
C ASP A 115 13.83 -19.48 17.96
N THR A 116 15.16 -19.50 18.04
CA THR A 116 15.92 -20.00 19.20
C THR A 116 16.03 -18.94 20.29
N GLU A 117 16.25 -17.67 19.93
CA GLU A 117 16.25 -16.52 20.86
C GLU A 117 14.96 -16.43 21.67
N VAL A 118 13.79 -16.53 21.02
CA VAL A 118 12.48 -16.45 21.71
C VAL A 118 12.32 -17.59 22.71
N GLN A 119 12.80 -18.80 22.38
CA GLN A 119 12.74 -19.92 23.31
C GLN A 119 13.68 -19.73 24.50
N LEU A 120 14.89 -19.22 24.27
CA LEU A 120 15.83 -18.88 25.34
C LEU A 120 15.22 -17.85 26.28
N GLU A 121 14.59 -16.81 25.76
CA GLU A 121 13.91 -15.77 26.56
C GLU A 121 12.87 -16.38 27.52
N TRP A 122 12.01 -17.28 27.02
CA TRP A 122 11.03 -17.99 27.86
C TRP A 122 11.69 -18.87 28.94
N ILE A 123 12.69 -19.68 28.55
CA ILE A 123 13.37 -20.59 29.48
C ILE A 123 14.07 -19.80 30.59
N LEU A 124 14.82 -18.75 30.22
CA LEU A 124 15.52 -17.88 31.15
C LEU A 124 14.54 -17.19 32.11
N GLY A 125 13.39 -16.73 31.61
CA GLY A 125 12.33 -16.13 32.42
C GLY A 125 11.66 -17.10 33.41
N TRP A 126 11.86 -18.40 33.27
CA TRP A 126 11.32 -19.42 34.18
C TRP A 126 12.34 -20.04 35.12
N LEU A 127 13.62 -19.65 35.06
CA LEU A 127 14.68 -20.29 35.87
C LEU A 127 14.39 -20.29 37.38
N ASP A 128 13.75 -19.25 37.89
CA ASP A 128 13.38 -19.14 39.30
C ASP A 128 12.29 -20.14 39.75
N ALA A 129 11.61 -20.78 38.80
CA ALA A 129 10.60 -21.80 39.09
C ALA A 129 11.17 -23.21 39.31
N PHE A 130 12.49 -23.40 39.11
CA PHE A 130 13.14 -24.72 39.13
C PHE A 130 14.16 -24.84 40.27
N ASP A 131 14.22 -26.04 40.84
CA ASP A 131 15.18 -26.38 41.89
C ASP A 131 16.60 -26.66 41.34
N GLU A 132 17.56 -26.90 42.24
CA GLU A 132 18.96 -27.11 41.86
C GLU A 132 19.18 -28.37 41.00
N ALA A 133 18.41 -29.44 41.24
CA ALA A 133 18.52 -30.68 40.48
C ALA A 133 17.91 -30.53 39.07
N GLU A 134 16.82 -29.79 38.95
CA GLU A 134 16.19 -29.45 37.69
C GLU A 134 17.06 -28.51 36.85
N ARG A 135 17.74 -27.54 37.48
CA ARG A 135 18.61 -26.59 36.77
C ARG A 135 19.73 -27.25 35.98
N VAL A 136 20.28 -28.38 36.44
CA VAL A 136 21.35 -29.10 35.72
C VAL A 136 20.97 -29.40 34.27
N GLY A 137 19.75 -29.91 34.05
CA GLY A 137 19.26 -30.22 32.69
C GLY A 137 18.90 -28.99 31.87
N ILE A 138 18.39 -27.94 32.53
CA ILE A 138 17.93 -26.70 31.87
C ILE A 138 19.13 -25.85 31.46
N ASP A 139 20.17 -25.76 32.30
CA ASP A 139 21.40 -25.02 32.00
C ASP A 139 22.15 -25.66 30.85
N ALA A 140 22.23 -27.00 30.82
CA ALA A 140 22.82 -27.74 29.70
C ALA A 140 22.08 -27.48 28.38
N LEU A 141 20.74 -27.43 28.41
CA LEU A 141 19.93 -27.08 27.24
C LEU A 141 20.18 -25.63 26.80
N THR A 142 20.17 -24.69 27.75
CA THR A 142 20.33 -23.25 27.48
C THR A 142 21.70 -22.96 26.90
N ALA A 143 22.75 -23.62 27.40
CA ALA A 143 24.11 -23.53 26.87
C ALA A 143 24.20 -24.08 25.43
N ASP A 144 23.58 -25.23 25.15
CA ASP A 144 23.53 -25.82 23.81
C ASP A 144 22.77 -24.92 22.80
N LEU A 145 21.62 -24.38 23.20
CA LEU A 145 20.85 -23.45 22.38
C LEU A 145 21.62 -22.15 22.10
N SER A 146 22.33 -21.62 23.10
CA SER A 146 23.16 -20.41 22.95
C SER A 146 24.35 -20.68 22.02
N ALA A 147 25.06 -21.80 22.19
CA ALA A 147 26.16 -22.17 21.30
C ALA A 147 25.71 -22.39 19.85
N HIS A 148 24.50 -22.94 19.66
CA HIS A 148 23.90 -23.07 18.32
C HIS A 148 23.55 -21.72 17.70
N MET A 149 23.12 -20.75 18.51
CA MET A 149 22.82 -19.39 18.08
C MET A 149 24.09 -18.65 17.63
N ASP A 150 25.16 -18.70 18.43
CA ASP A 150 26.45 -18.07 18.11
C ASP A 150 27.02 -18.59 16.77
N GLY A 151 27.00 -19.91 16.56
CA GLY A 151 27.45 -20.53 15.31
C GLY A 151 26.54 -20.27 14.10
N ALA A 152 25.27 -19.89 14.32
CA ALA A 152 24.30 -19.61 13.27
C ALA A 152 24.34 -18.15 12.78
N VAL A 153 24.83 -17.22 13.59
CA VAL A 153 24.91 -15.79 13.24
C VAL A 153 26.14 -15.49 12.37
N ASP A 154 27.23 -16.24 12.58
CA ASP A 154 28.50 -16.05 11.88
C ASP A 154 28.37 -16.23 10.34
N GLY A 155 28.64 -15.14 9.63
CA GLY A 155 28.61 -15.09 8.17
C GLY A 155 27.22 -15.04 7.53
N VAL A 156 26.14 -14.96 8.31
CA VAL A 156 24.77 -14.76 7.78
C VAL A 156 24.60 -13.36 7.21
N VAL A 157 25.04 -12.33 7.94
CA VAL A 157 24.86 -10.93 7.53
C VAL A 157 25.46 -10.65 6.14
N PRO A 158 26.73 -10.96 5.83
CA PRO A 158 27.28 -10.73 4.50
C PRO A 158 26.52 -11.48 3.39
N ARG A 159 26.05 -12.70 3.67
CA ARG A 159 25.27 -13.51 2.71
C ARG A 159 23.88 -12.92 2.48
N VAL A 160 23.21 -12.43 3.53
CA VAL A 160 21.90 -11.77 3.45
C VAL A 160 22.01 -10.50 2.62
N LYS A 161 22.96 -9.61 2.94
CA LYS A 161 23.21 -8.36 2.20
C LYS A 161 23.45 -8.62 0.72
N LYS A 162 24.38 -9.53 0.41
CA LYS A 162 24.70 -9.90 -0.98
C LYS A 162 23.47 -10.43 -1.74
N ARG A 163 22.68 -11.32 -1.13
CA ARG A 163 21.47 -11.89 -1.76
C ARG A 163 20.36 -10.85 -1.92
N PHE A 164 20.19 -9.98 -0.93
CA PHE A 164 19.21 -8.90 -0.96
C PHE A 164 19.54 -7.87 -2.04
N HIS A 165 20.75 -7.31 -2.08
CA HIS A 165 21.16 -6.36 -3.11
C HIS A 165 20.99 -6.94 -4.53
N LYS A 166 21.33 -8.22 -4.73
CA LYS A 166 21.13 -8.90 -6.02
C LYS A 166 19.65 -9.09 -6.39
N LEU A 167 18.77 -9.22 -5.40
CA LEU A 167 17.32 -9.28 -5.61
C LEU A 167 16.78 -7.88 -5.92
N GLU A 168 17.07 -6.90 -5.07
CA GLU A 168 16.64 -5.51 -5.18
C GLU A 168 16.98 -4.92 -6.55
N ALA A 169 18.23 -5.07 -7.00
CA ALA A 169 18.70 -4.59 -8.30
C ALA A 169 17.91 -5.16 -9.50
N ARG A 170 17.18 -6.26 -9.33
CA ARG A 170 16.37 -6.89 -10.39
C ARG A 170 14.89 -6.56 -10.30
N VAL A 171 14.42 -6.03 -9.18
CA VAL A 171 12.99 -5.82 -8.93
C VAL A 171 12.65 -4.35 -8.74
N ARG A 172 13.57 -3.52 -8.23
CA ARG A 172 13.29 -2.09 -7.96
C ARG A 172 12.88 -1.35 -9.22
N GLU A 173 13.70 -1.39 -10.27
CA GLU A 173 13.39 -0.68 -11.52
C GLU A 173 12.09 -1.19 -12.17
N PRO A 174 11.85 -2.50 -12.34
CA PRO A 174 10.56 -2.95 -12.90
C PRO A 174 9.34 -2.64 -12.03
N ILE A 175 9.44 -2.60 -10.69
CA ILE A 175 8.34 -2.16 -9.82
C ILE A 175 8.11 -0.64 -9.97
N ALA A 176 9.18 0.14 -10.16
CA ALA A 176 9.08 1.58 -10.34
C ALA A 176 8.51 1.99 -11.71
N ARG A 177 8.64 1.13 -12.73
CA ARG A 177 8.04 1.37 -14.04
C ARG A 177 6.51 1.31 -13.96
N THR A 178 5.89 2.37 -14.46
CA THR A 178 4.44 2.43 -14.65
C THR A 178 4.16 2.11 -16.11
N GLU A 179 3.61 0.92 -16.37
CA GLU A 179 2.97 0.62 -17.65
C GLU A 179 1.49 0.97 -17.51
N VAL A 180 1.01 1.85 -18.39
CA VAL A 180 -0.40 2.22 -18.48
C VAL A 180 -0.98 1.47 -19.67
N SER A 181 -1.83 0.47 -19.40
CA SER A 181 -2.60 -0.19 -20.45
C SER A 181 -3.67 0.79 -20.94
N LEU A 182 -3.62 1.14 -22.23
CA LEU A 182 -4.58 2.05 -22.87
C LEU A 182 -5.85 1.30 -23.36
N ILE A 183 -6.09 0.07 -22.87
CA ILE A 183 -7.14 -0.84 -23.35
C ILE A 183 -8.21 -1.06 -22.27
N GLU A 184 -9.43 -0.58 -22.57
CA GLU A 184 -10.81 -0.95 -22.17
C GLU A 184 -11.20 -1.51 -20.78
N VAL A 185 -10.29 -1.75 -19.84
CA VAL A 185 -10.68 -2.17 -18.49
C VAL A 185 -10.32 -1.05 -17.53
N GLU A 186 -11.33 -0.40 -16.94
CA GLU A 186 -11.10 0.45 -15.77
C GLU A 186 -10.30 -0.37 -14.75
N PRO A 187 -9.07 0.03 -14.40
CA PRO A 187 -8.32 -0.71 -13.42
C PRO A 187 -9.06 -0.58 -12.09
N GLU A 188 -9.39 -1.72 -11.50
CA GLU A 188 -10.04 -1.79 -10.19
C GLU A 188 -9.27 -0.90 -9.20
N THR A 189 -9.98 -0.11 -8.38
CA THR A 189 -9.33 0.72 -7.37
C THR A 189 -8.63 -0.18 -6.36
N TYR A 190 -7.55 0.32 -5.77
CA TYR A 190 -6.87 -0.43 -4.72
C TYR A 190 -7.83 -0.72 -3.56
N GLY A 191 -8.74 0.20 -3.24
CA GLY A 191 -9.81 -0.01 -2.27
C GLY A 191 -10.67 -1.23 -2.57
N ALA A 192 -11.23 -1.34 -3.78
CA ALA A 192 -12.08 -2.47 -4.15
C ALA A 192 -11.32 -3.81 -4.10
N VAL A 193 -10.10 -3.87 -4.65
CA VAL A 193 -9.23 -5.07 -4.55
C VAL A 193 -8.96 -5.43 -3.08
N LEU A 194 -8.60 -4.43 -2.27
CA LEU A 194 -8.29 -4.63 -0.87
C LEU A 194 -9.50 -5.09 -0.07
N GLY A 195 -10.69 -4.54 -0.35
CA GLY A 195 -11.97 -4.93 0.26
C GLY A 195 -12.32 -6.39 -0.04
N GLY A 196 -12.23 -6.80 -1.32
CA GLY A 196 -12.42 -8.19 -1.73
C GLY A 196 -11.43 -9.16 -1.06
N LEU A 197 -10.13 -8.81 -1.05
CA LEU A 197 -9.11 -9.62 -0.38
C LEU A 197 -9.34 -9.70 1.14
N ALA A 198 -9.72 -8.59 1.78
CA ALA A 198 -9.96 -8.54 3.22
C ALA A 198 -11.12 -9.47 3.63
N ARG A 199 -12.21 -9.49 2.85
CA ARG A 199 -13.33 -10.43 3.05
C ARG A 199 -12.91 -11.88 2.96
N GLY A 200 -12.20 -12.26 1.90
CA GLY A 200 -11.71 -13.64 1.75
C GLY A 200 -10.78 -14.04 2.90
N HIS A 201 -9.84 -13.17 3.26
CA HIS A 201 -8.88 -13.46 4.32
C HIS A 201 -9.50 -13.52 5.73
N VAL A 202 -10.56 -12.75 6.01
CA VAL A 202 -11.24 -12.83 7.31
C VAL A 202 -12.16 -14.04 7.40
N ALA A 203 -12.79 -14.45 6.29
CA ALA A 203 -13.55 -15.69 6.23
C ALA A 203 -12.64 -16.91 6.48
N ASP A 204 -11.52 -17.01 5.75
CA ASP A 204 -10.50 -18.06 5.97
C ASP A 204 -10.03 -18.09 7.43
N LEU A 205 -9.76 -16.92 8.02
CA LEU A 205 -9.33 -16.82 9.41
C LEU A 205 -10.43 -17.28 10.37
N ALA A 206 -11.68 -16.90 10.13
CA ALA A 206 -12.80 -17.28 10.97
C ALA A 206 -13.04 -18.80 10.96
N ASP A 207 -12.96 -19.43 9.79
CA ASP A 207 -13.07 -20.88 9.65
C ASP A 207 -11.95 -21.60 10.40
N LEU A 208 -10.69 -21.14 10.23
CA LEU A 208 -9.53 -21.73 10.90
C LEU A 208 -9.58 -21.54 12.42
N VAL A 209 -9.99 -20.38 12.91
CA VAL A 209 -10.14 -20.13 14.36
C VAL A 209 -11.28 -20.97 14.93
N SER A 210 -12.37 -21.16 14.19
CA SER A 210 -13.51 -21.99 14.62
C SER A 210 -13.17 -23.49 14.61
N ALA A 211 -12.21 -23.92 13.77
CA ALA A 211 -11.72 -25.29 13.71
C ALA A 211 -10.78 -25.66 14.87
N ILE A 212 -10.32 -24.70 15.68
CA ILE A 212 -9.51 -24.97 16.87
C ILE A 212 -10.40 -25.72 17.88
N GLY A 213 -10.07 -27.00 18.13
CA GLY A 213 -10.81 -27.90 19.02
C GLY A 213 -10.56 -27.65 20.50
N GLU A 214 -11.41 -28.19 21.39
CA GLU A 214 -11.31 -27.97 22.85
C GLU A 214 -10.06 -28.62 23.47
N ASP A 215 -9.61 -29.74 22.89
CA ASP A 215 -8.40 -30.42 23.31
C ASP A 215 -7.18 -29.75 22.66
N LEU A 216 -6.36 -29.08 23.49
CA LEU A 216 -5.13 -28.42 23.05
C LEU A 216 -4.10 -29.43 22.55
N ASP A 217 -4.03 -30.63 23.12
CA ASP A 217 -2.99 -31.61 22.79
C ASP A 217 -3.31 -32.39 21.50
N ALA A 218 -4.52 -32.27 20.96
CA ALA A 218 -4.89 -32.91 19.71
C ALA A 218 -4.12 -32.31 18.51
N ASP A 219 -3.54 -33.18 17.68
CA ASP A 219 -2.77 -32.79 16.48
C ASP A 219 -3.56 -31.83 15.56
N ALA A 220 -4.86 -32.10 15.37
CA ALA A 220 -5.74 -31.26 14.56
C ALA A 220 -5.90 -29.85 15.15
N THR A 221 -5.94 -29.70 16.47
CA THR A 221 -6.01 -28.40 17.16
C THR A 221 -4.71 -27.63 16.96
N GLN A 222 -3.56 -28.29 17.08
CA GLN A 222 -2.25 -27.67 16.88
C GLN A 222 -2.05 -27.22 15.42
N GLU A 223 -2.51 -28.02 14.46
CA GLU A 223 -2.52 -27.65 13.04
C GLU A 223 -3.42 -26.43 12.80
N ALA A 224 -4.64 -26.42 13.36
CA ALA A 224 -5.56 -25.29 13.24
C ALA A 224 -5.01 -24.00 13.86
N ILE A 225 -4.36 -24.07 15.04
CA ILE A 225 -3.69 -22.91 15.68
C ILE A 225 -2.59 -22.36 14.75
N HIS A 226 -1.76 -23.24 14.21
CA HIS A 226 -0.68 -22.84 13.30
C HIS A 226 -1.21 -22.18 12.03
N ASP A 227 -2.26 -22.74 11.42
CA ASP A 227 -2.86 -22.20 10.22
C ASP A 227 -3.61 -20.88 10.48
N ALA A 228 -4.37 -20.78 11.57
CA ALA A 228 -5.02 -19.55 12.01
C ALA A 228 -3.98 -18.44 12.26
N ARG A 229 -2.85 -18.76 12.90
CA ARG A 229 -1.73 -17.82 13.10
C ARG A 229 -1.21 -17.29 11.77
N ILE A 230 -1.06 -18.17 10.77
CA ILE A 230 -0.61 -17.77 9.43
C ILE A 230 -1.66 -16.89 8.74
N ALA A 231 -2.94 -17.28 8.78
CA ALA A 231 -4.04 -16.53 8.18
C ALA A 231 -4.18 -15.13 8.80
N GLY A 232 -4.13 -15.04 10.13
CA GLY A 232 -4.15 -13.78 10.86
C GLY A 232 -3.02 -12.86 10.44
N LYS A 233 -1.78 -13.38 10.36
CA LYS A 233 -0.61 -12.63 9.86
C LYS A 233 -0.85 -12.08 8.45
N ARG A 234 -1.42 -12.87 7.54
CA ARG A 234 -1.74 -12.42 6.17
C ARG A 234 -2.74 -11.27 6.18
N LEU A 235 -3.86 -11.41 6.90
CA LEU A 235 -4.88 -10.36 6.98
C LEU A 235 -4.34 -9.07 7.60
N ARG A 236 -3.52 -9.17 8.66
CA ARG A 236 -2.89 -7.98 9.25
C ARG A 236 -1.95 -7.30 8.27
N TYR A 237 -1.07 -8.04 7.60
CA TYR A 237 -0.14 -7.44 6.63
C TYR A 237 -0.86 -6.84 5.42
N LEU A 238 -2.04 -7.37 5.06
CA LEU A 238 -2.90 -6.81 4.04
C LEU A 238 -3.46 -5.44 4.45
N LEU A 239 -3.95 -5.30 5.68
CA LEU A 239 -4.60 -4.07 6.18
C LEU A 239 -3.62 -3.02 6.74
N GLU A 240 -2.39 -3.42 7.07
CA GLU A 240 -1.39 -2.54 7.68
C GLU A 240 -1.06 -1.28 6.85
N PRO A 241 -0.92 -1.33 5.51
CA PRO A 241 -0.67 -0.14 4.69
C PRO A 241 -1.76 0.93 4.77
N VAL A 242 -3.00 0.54 5.06
CA VAL A 242 -4.16 1.45 5.12
C VAL A 242 -4.56 1.82 6.55
N ARG A 243 -3.79 1.40 7.57
CA ARG A 243 -4.11 1.62 8.99
C ARG A 243 -4.37 3.08 9.36
N GLY A 244 -3.67 4.02 8.69
CA GLY A 244 -3.81 5.47 8.89
C GLY A 244 -4.64 6.16 7.82
N LYS A 245 -5.18 5.42 6.84
CA LYS A 245 -5.87 5.97 5.67
C LYS A 245 -7.37 5.65 5.65
N VAL A 246 -7.82 4.63 6.39
CA VAL A 246 -9.25 4.29 6.53
C VAL A 246 -9.68 4.33 7.99
N PRO A 247 -10.78 5.03 8.31
CA PRO A 247 -11.39 4.96 9.64
C PRO A 247 -11.64 3.51 10.07
N GLY A 248 -11.21 3.17 11.28
CA GLY A 248 -11.33 1.83 11.85
C GLY A 248 -10.19 0.86 11.54
N ALA A 249 -9.41 1.08 10.47
CA ALA A 249 -8.33 0.16 10.09
C ALA A 249 -7.26 0.00 11.18
N LYS A 250 -6.83 1.09 11.82
CA LYS A 250 -5.90 1.06 12.97
C LYS A 250 -6.39 0.15 14.10
N GLY A 251 -7.67 0.24 14.45
CA GLY A 251 -8.30 -0.56 15.49
C GLY A 251 -8.36 -2.05 15.11
N THR A 252 -8.74 -2.34 13.87
CA THR A 252 -8.78 -3.71 13.34
C THR A 252 -7.38 -4.34 13.31
N VAL A 253 -6.36 -3.62 12.84
CA VAL A 253 -4.96 -4.07 12.86
C VAL A 253 -4.47 -4.35 14.28
N LYS A 254 -4.84 -3.52 15.27
CA LYS A 254 -4.50 -3.74 16.67
C LYS A 254 -5.12 -5.04 17.22
N ARG A 255 -6.40 -5.31 16.91
CA ARG A 255 -7.07 -6.57 17.32
C ARG A 255 -6.44 -7.80 16.65
N LEU A 256 -6.15 -7.72 15.35
CA LEU A 256 -5.46 -8.79 14.63
C LEU A 256 -4.06 -9.06 15.20
N LYS A 257 -3.35 -8.02 15.64
CA LYS A 257 -2.08 -8.19 16.34
C LYS A 257 -2.26 -8.95 17.66
N ALA A 258 -3.20 -8.55 18.51
CA ALA A 258 -3.46 -9.24 19.77
C ALA A 258 -3.80 -10.73 19.59
N LEU A 259 -4.66 -11.06 18.60
CA LEU A 259 -4.95 -12.46 18.23
C LEU A 259 -3.68 -13.21 17.80
N GLN A 260 -2.84 -12.59 16.97
CA GLN A 260 -1.60 -13.19 16.49
C GLN A 260 -0.55 -13.41 17.56
N ASP A 261 -0.49 -12.51 18.55
CA ASP A 261 0.45 -12.61 19.65
C ASP A 261 0.10 -13.89 20.45
N VAL A 262 -1.16 -14.06 20.86
CA VAL A 262 -1.61 -15.26 21.59
C VAL A 262 -1.47 -16.56 20.77
N LEU A 263 -1.89 -16.57 19.50
CA LEU A 263 -1.70 -17.74 18.62
C LEU A 263 -0.21 -18.00 18.33
N GLY A 264 0.62 -16.97 18.37
CA GLY A 264 2.06 -17.03 18.24
C GLY A 264 2.67 -17.78 19.40
N ASP A 265 2.36 -17.33 20.61
CA ASP A 265 2.88 -17.90 21.85
C ASP A 265 2.42 -19.36 22.02
N LEU A 266 1.15 -19.67 21.69
CA LEU A 266 0.65 -21.06 21.67
C LEU A 266 1.46 -21.97 20.75
N HIS A 267 1.71 -21.52 19.51
CA HIS A 267 2.50 -22.28 18.56
C HIS A 267 3.95 -22.44 19.04
N ASP A 268 4.54 -21.40 19.63
CA ASP A 268 5.91 -21.43 20.10
C ASP A 268 6.07 -22.38 21.31
N MET A 269 5.05 -22.47 22.19
CA MET A 269 4.97 -23.48 23.26
C MET A 269 4.91 -24.91 22.72
N HIS A 270 4.08 -25.18 21.72
CA HIS A 270 4.00 -26.50 21.09
C HIS A 270 5.33 -26.89 20.42
N VAL A 271 6.00 -25.94 19.76
CA VAL A 271 7.33 -26.17 19.17
C VAL A 271 8.38 -26.45 20.25
N LEU A 272 8.34 -25.73 21.39
CA LEU A 272 9.22 -25.98 22.53
C LEU A 272 9.01 -27.39 23.10
N GLU A 273 7.76 -27.79 23.33
CA GLU A 273 7.41 -29.13 23.83
C GLU A 273 7.96 -30.24 22.91
N GLY A 274 7.74 -30.12 21.60
CA GLY A 274 8.24 -31.10 20.63
C GLY A 274 9.77 -31.16 20.56
N ARG A 275 10.47 -30.05 20.84
CA ARG A 275 11.96 -30.03 20.97
C ARG A 275 12.39 -30.74 22.25
N LEU A 276 11.74 -30.46 23.38
CA LEU A 276 12.02 -31.08 24.67
C LEU A 276 11.78 -32.59 24.62
N GLU A 277 10.70 -33.05 23.98
CA GLU A 277 10.42 -34.49 23.83
C GLU A 277 11.53 -35.21 23.03
N LYS A 278 12.05 -34.58 21.98
CA LYS A 278 13.17 -35.11 21.20
C LYS A 278 14.47 -35.13 22.00
N ARG A 279 14.73 -34.11 22.82
CA ARG A 279 15.90 -34.04 23.72
C ARG A 279 15.82 -35.10 24.81
N LEU A 280 14.66 -35.28 25.45
CA LEU A 280 14.42 -36.28 26.48
C LEU A 280 14.70 -37.71 26.03
N LYS A 281 14.47 -38.04 24.75
CA LYS A 281 14.79 -39.37 24.18
C LYS A 281 16.29 -39.67 24.14
N LYS A 282 17.15 -38.64 24.27
CA LYS A 282 18.63 -38.75 24.17
C LYS A 282 19.33 -38.16 25.40
N ALA A 283 18.58 -37.74 26.41
CA ALA A 283 19.13 -37.05 27.57
C ALA A 283 19.82 -38.05 28.50
N GLU A 284 20.98 -37.65 29.01
CA GLU A 284 21.62 -38.32 30.15
C GLU A 284 20.72 -38.23 31.38
N GLU A 285 20.81 -39.23 32.28
CA GLU A 285 19.92 -39.35 33.44
C GLU A 285 19.92 -38.08 34.31
N ALA A 286 21.08 -37.45 34.46
CA ALA A 286 21.25 -36.20 35.22
C ALA A 286 20.50 -35.00 34.62
N HIS A 287 20.22 -34.98 33.31
CA HIS A 287 19.51 -33.89 32.64
C HIS A 287 17.99 -34.11 32.57
N ARG A 288 17.51 -35.34 32.80
CA ARG A 288 16.09 -35.68 32.63
C ARG A 288 15.15 -34.89 33.54
N PRO A 289 15.40 -34.74 34.86
CA PRO A 289 14.49 -34.04 35.76
C PRO A 289 14.18 -32.62 35.28
N GLY A 290 15.21 -31.85 34.93
CA GLY A 290 15.08 -30.49 34.41
C GLY A 290 14.30 -30.39 33.11
N LEU A 291 14.58 -31.29 32.17
CA LEU A 291 13.88 -31.32 30.89
C LEU A 291 12.40 -31.72 31.01
N GLU A 292 12.07 -32.64 31.94
CA GLU A 292 10.70 -33.03 32.25
C GLU A 292 9.94 -31.89 32.96
N ALA A 293 10.56 -31.24 33.94
CA ALA A 293 10.01 -30.08 34.63
C ALA A 293 9.76 -28.90 33.66
N LEU A 294 10.71 -28.59 32.80
CA LEU A 294 10.57 -27.54 31.79
C LEU A 294 9.47 -27.87 30.77
N LYS A 295 9.34 -29.15 30.37
CA LYS A 295 8.24 -29.60 29.50
C LYS A 295 6.88 -29.40 30.18
N ALA A 296 6.77 -29.77 31.46
CA ALA A 296 5.55 -29.58 32.24
C ALA A 296 5.20 -28.08 32.39
N LYS A 297 6.21 -27.22 32.63
CA LYS A 297 6.04 -25.76 32.70
C LYS A 297 5.54 -25.17 31.37
N ALA A 298 6.13 -25.58 30.24
CA ALA A 298 5.71 -25.15 28.91
C ALA A 298 4.25 -25.56 28.62
N ARG A 299 3.86 -26.79 28.99
CA ARG A 299 2.48 -27.27 28.80
C ARG A 299 1.47 -26.51 29.67
N ALA A 300 1.82 -26.25 30.93
CA ALA A 300 0.98 -25.44 31.83
C ALA A 300 0.79 -24.02 31.29
N HIS A 301 1.86 -23.38 30.82
CA HIS A 301 1.77 -22.06 30.22
C HIS A 301 0.97 -22.06 28.90
N GLY A 302 1.13 -23.10 28.06
CA GLY A 302 0.30 -23.32 26.87
C GLY A 302 -1.18 -23.38 27.20
N ALA A 303 -1.57 -24.07 28.29
CA ALA A 303 -2.95 -24.13 28.74
C ALA A 303 -3.50 -22.75 29.19
N GLU A 304 -2.71 -21.93 29.88
CA GLU A 304 -3.08 -20.55 30.26
C GLU A 304 -3.31 -19.65 29.04
N LEU A 305 -2.40 -19.73 28.05
CA LEU A 305 -2.52 -19.02 26.79
C LEU A 305 -3.77 -19.47 26.02
N PHE A 306 -4.08 -20.77 26.06
CA PHE A 306 -5.23 -21.33 25.36
C PHE A 306 -6.55 -20.86 25.99
N ALA A 307 -6.63 -20.85 27.32
CA ALA A 307 -7.76 -20.26 28.03
C ALA A 307 -7.92 -18.76 27.70
N THR A 308 -6.83 -18.01 27.62
CA THR A 308 -6.82 -16.60 27.22
C THR A 308 -7.34 -16.41 25.79
N PHE A 309 -6.89 -17.25 24.86
CA PHE A 309 -7.39 -17.28 23.48
C PHE A 309 -8.90 -17.51 23.44
N ARG A 310 -9.40 -18.55 24.11
CA ARG A 310 -10.84 -18.87 24.17
C ARG A 310 -11.65 -17.70 24.71
N ALA A 311 -11.20 -17.08 25.79
CA ALA A 311 -11.92 -15.99 26.44
C ALA A 311 -11.95 -14.69 25.62
N ARG A 312 -10.87 -14.36 24.91
CA ARG A 312 -10.68 -13.03 24.29
C ARG A 312 -10.78 -13.00 22.77
N HIS A 313 -10.71 -14.16 22.12
CA HIS A 313 -10.51 -14.23 20.68
C HIS A 313 -11.41 -15.25 19.96
N ALA A 314 -12.07 -16.16 20.68
CA ALA A 314 -13.03 -17.10 20.11
C ALA A 314 -14.48 -16.59 20.26
N GLY A 315 -15.42 -17.31 19.63
CA GLY A 315 -16.86 -17.03 19.74
C GLY A 315 -17.23 -15.60 19.33
N LEU A 316 -17.89 -14.86 20.23
CA LEU A 316 -18.36 -13.50 19.96
C LEU A 316 -17.22 -12.52 19.63
N ALA A 317 -16.02 -12.71 20.18
CA ALA A 317 -14.88 -11.85 19.87
C ALA A 317 -14.39 -12.05 18.43
N LEU A 318 -14.50 -13.27 17.91
CA LEU A 318 -14.22 -13.57 16.50
C LEU A 318 -15.28 -12.93 15.59
N ALA A 319 -16.56 -13.02 15.96
CA ALA A 319 -17.65 -12.38 15.22
C ALA A 319 -17.46 -10.85 15.14
N ASP A 320 -17.12 -10.18 16.26
CA ASP A 320 -16.80 -8.73 16.27
C ASP A 320 -15.61 -8.39 15.35
N LEU A 321 -14.60 -9.26 15.27
CA LEU A 321 -13.48 -9.06 14.34
C LEU A 321 -13.95 -9.16 12.87
N VAL A 322 -14.77 -10.16 12.55
CA VAL A 322 -15.34 -10.33 11.20
C VAL A 322 -16.15 -9.10 10.81
N ASP A 323 -17.07 -8.64 11.67
CA ASP A 323 -17.91 -7.46 11.41
C ASP A 323 -17.09 -6.18 11.21
N ARG A 324 -15.99 -6.02 11.97
CA ARG A 324 -15.06 -4.89 11.79
C ARG A 324 -14.37 -4.93 10.43
N VAL A 325 -13.93 -6.11 9.99
CA VAL A 325 -13.30 -6.26 8.68
C VAL A 325 -14.33 -6.05 7.57
N GLU A 326 -15.55 -6.54 7.72
CA GLU A 326 -16.63 -6.32 6.74
C GLU A 326 -17.00 -4.84 6.63
N THR A 327 -17.11 -4.14 7.77
CA THR A 327 -17.34 -2.69 7.80
C THR A 327 -16.19 -1.93 7.14
N LEU A 328 -14.96 -2.37 7.34
CA LEU A 328 -13.78 -1.80 6.70
C LEU A 328 -13.80 -2.05 5.19
N ALA A 329 -14.14 -3.27 4.75
CA ALA A 329 -14.23 -3.65 3.35
C ALA A 329 -15.29 -2.82 2.62
N ARG A 330 -16.48 -2.63 3.20
CA ARG A 330 -17.53 -1.74 2.63
C ARG A 330 -17.06 -0.30 2.44
N ARG A 331 -16.25 0.23 3.37
CA ARG A 331 -15.65 1.58 3.23
C ARG A 331 -14.61 1.63 2.10
N LEU A 332 -13.83 0.56 1.95
CA LEU A 332 -12.84 0.43 0.88
C LEU A 332 -13.53 0.32 -0.49
N ASP A 333 -14.66 -0.38 -0.58
CA ASP A 333 -15.49 -0.48 -1.79
C ASP A 333 -16.08 0.88 -2.19
N GLY A 334 -16.49 1.69 -1.20
CA GLY A 334 -17.13 2.99 -1.39
C GLY A 334 -16.19 4.16 -1.73
N ALA A 335 -14.89 3.93 -1.93
CA ALA A 335 -13.92 4.98 -2.23
C ALA A 335 -14.05 5.60 -3.65
N ARG A 336 -15.07 5.22 -4.43
CA ARG A 336 -15.53 5.97 -5.62
C ARG A 336 -16.35 7.18 -5.16
N GLN A 337 -15.73 8.31 -4.82
CA GLN A 337 -16.48 9.55 -4.67
C GLN A 337 -16.85 10.11 -6.06
N THR A 338 -18.15 10.26 -6.31
CA THR A 338 -18.71 11.01 -7.44
C THR A 338 -18.69 12.50 -7.11
N GLU A 339 -18.07 13.32 -7.95
CA GLU A 339 -18.19 14.79 -7.88
C GLU A 339 -19.66 15.19 -8.05
N THR A 340 -20.18 16.04 -7.16
CA THR A 340 -21.55 16.54 -7.21
C THR A 340 -21.54 18.01 -7.66
N GLU A 341 -21.71 18.27 -8.95
CA GLU A 341 -21.75 19.62 -9.54
C GLU A 341 -23.13 19.91 -10.15
N ARG A 342 -23.68 21.11 -9.94
CA ARG A 342 -24.88 21.61 -10.65
C ARG A 342 -24.54 22.76 -11.58
N LYS A 343 -25.24 22.84 -12.74
CA LYS A 343 -24.99 23.84 -13.79
C LYS A 343 -26.26 24.58 -14.18
N TYR A 344 -26.13 25.88 -14.43
CA TYR A 344 -27.23 26.78 -14.75
C TYR A 344 -26.90 27.62 -15.98
N LEU A 345 -27.86 27.73 -16.90
CA LEU A 345 -27.77 28.58 -18.07
C LEU A 345 -28.22 30.00 -17.71
N LEU A 346 -27.39 31.00 -18.02
CA LEU A 346 -27.69 32.41 -17.82
C LEU A 346 -27.86 33.12 -19.16
N ARG A 347 -28.79 34.07 -19.24
CA ARG A 347 -29.01 34.85 -20.47
C ARG A 347 -28.01 35.99 -20.67
N ALA A 348 -27.27 36.37 -19.63
CA ALA A 348 -26.24 37.39 -19.66
C ALA A 348 -25.31 37.24 -18.44
N LEU A 349 -24.10 37.82 -18.52
CA LEU A 349 -23.18 37.92 -17.39
C LEU A 349 -23.78 38.87 -16.33
N PRO A 350 -24.02 38.44 -15.08
CA PRO A 350 -24.53 39.34 -14.05
C PRO A 350 -23.50 40.42 -13.69
N GLU A 351 -23.95 41.66 -13.52
CA GLU A 351 -23.05 42.82 -13.29
C GLU A 351 -22.15 42.66 -12.07
N ARG A 352 -22.69 42.15 -10.96
CA ARG A 352 -21.96 41.92 -9.71
C ARG A 352 -20.75 41.00 -9.88
N VAL A 353 -20.80 40.07 -10.83
CA VAL A 353 -19.72 39.09 -11.07
C VAL A 353 -18.43 39.77 -11.53
N LYS A 354 -18.52 40.94 -12.20
CA LYS A 354 -17.38 41.68 -12.74
C LYS A 354 -16.45 42.25 -11.68
N GLU A 355 -16.91 42.35 -10.43
CA GLU A 355 -16.12 42.82 -9.28
C GLU A 355 -15.24 41.72 -8.67
N HIS A 356 -15.43 40.45 -9.07
CA HIS A 356 -14.75 39.30 -8.50
C HIS A 356 -13.51 38.89 -9.31
N ALA A 357 -12.68 38.04 -8.69
CA ALA A 357 -11.47 37.52 -9.32
C ALA A 357 -11.81 36.74 -10.60
N VAL A 358 -11.24 37.19 -11.72
CA VAL A 358 -11.39 36.59 -13.04
C VAL A 358 -10.14 35.80 -13.44
N LYS A 359 -10.34 34.68 -14.13
CA LYS A 359 -9.29 33.93 -14.83
C LYS A 359 -9.65 33.86 -16.30
N GLU A 360 -8.69 34.18 -17.16
CA GLU A 360 -8.82 33.87 -18.60
C GLU A 360 -8.31 32.46 -18.86
N LEU A 361 -9.17 31.64 -19.49
CA LEU A 361 -8.93 30.24 -19.74
C LEU A 361 -8.95 29.97 -21.24
N TRP A 362 -7.84 29.42 -21.74
CA TRP A 362 -7.74 28.88 -23.09
C TRP A 362 -7.71 27.36 -22.97
N GLN A 363 -8.72 26.70 -23.49
CA GLN A 363 -8.90 25.27 -23.30
C GLN A 363 -9.09 24.55 -24.63
N GLY A 364 -8.31 23.50 -24.85
CA GLY A 364 -8.31 22.73 -26.08
C GLY A 364 -8.34 21.25 -25.77
N TYR A 365 -9.07 20.48 -26.57
CA TYR A 365 -9.23 19.05 -26.38
C TYR A 365 -8.61 18.29 -27.55
N LEU A 366 -7.78 17.29 -27.25
CA LEU A 366 -7.23 16.43 -28.31
C LEU A 366 -8.30 15.44 -28.79
N PRO A 367 -8.43 15.25 -30.12
CA PRO A 367 -9.38 14.30 -30.69
C PRO A 367 -9.04 12.87 -30.26
N GLY A 368 -10.07 12.15 -29.79
CA GLY A 368 -9.97 10.76 -29.33
C GLY A 368 -11.32 10.25 -28.84
N GLU A 369 -11.63 8.99 -29.12
CA GLU A 369 -12.94 8.40 -28.76
C GLU A 369 -13.01 7.92 -27.30
N LYS A 370 -11.87 7.55 -26.70
CA LYS A 370 -11.79 6.89 -25.37
C LYS A 370 -10.89 7.61 -24.36
N VAL A 371 -9.96 8.45 -24.83
CA VAL A 371 -9.14 9.35 -24.02
C VAL A 371 -9.33 10.76 -24.57
N ARG A 372 -9.78 11.67 -23.72
CA ARG A 372 -9.99 13.08 -24.03
C ARG A 372 -8.98 13.87 -23.22
N GLU A 373 -7.92 14.29 -23.87
CA GLU A 373 -6.92 15.14 -23.24
C GLU A 373 -7.35 16.60 -23.37
N ARG A 374 -7.19 17.38 -22.30
CA ARG A 374 -7.54 18.79 -22.21
C ARG A 374 -6.32 19.59 -21.79
N LEU A 375 -5.91 20.54 -22.61
CA LEU A 375 -4.83 21.49 -22.30
C LEU A 375 -5.46 22.80 -21.85
N ARG A 376 -4.90 23.42 -20.80
CA ARG A 376 -5.32 24.75 -20.34
C ARG A 376 -4.16 25.70 -20.17
N ARG A 377 -4.30 26.92 -20.68
CA ARG A 377 -3.50 28.08 -20.29
C ARG A 377 -4.36 28.99 -19.44
N VAL A 378 -3.89 29.31 -18.23
CA VAL A 378 -4.60 30.11 -17.24
C VAL A 378 -3.78 31.35 -16.92
N THR A 379 -4.35 32.53 -17.12
CA THR A 379 -3.72 33.80 -16.72
C THR A 379 -4.51 34.45 -15.60
N ARG A 380 -3.83 34.81 -14.51
CA ARG A 380 -4.41 35.53 -13.36
C ARG A 380 -3.41 36.56 -12.84
N GLY A 381 -3.82 37.82 -12.72
CA GLY A 381 -2.97 38.86 -12.12
C GLY A 381 -1.61 39.08 -12.81
N GLY A 382 -1.50 38.73 -14.10
CA GLY A 382 -0.25 38.79 -14.86
C GLY A 382 0.58 37.50 -14.88
N GLU A 383 0.29 36.52 -14.01
CA GLU A 383 0.97 35.22 -13.97
C GLU A 383 0.25 34.20 -14.87
N THR A 384 1.02 33.33 -15.56
CA THR A 384 0.49 32.34 -16.50
C THR A 384 0.94 30.92 -16.15
N HIS A 385 -0.03 30.00 -16.02
CA HIS A 385 0.20 28.57 -15.78
C HIS A 385 -0.34 27.71 -16.92
N TYR A 386 0.30 26.55 -17.13
CA TYR A 386 -0.09 25.58 -18.13
C TYR A 386 -0.47 24.27 -17.44
N LEU A 387 -1.66 23.77 -17.72
CA LEU A 387 -2.22 22.56 -17.11
C LEU A 387 -2.54 21.56 -18.21
N ARG A 388 -2.30 20.28 -17.90
CA ARG A 388 -2.69 19.15 -18.73
C ARG A 388 -3.65 18.28 -17.92
N THR A 389 -4.82 18.03 -18.47
CA THR A 389 -5.82 17.16 -17.87
C THR A 389 -6.11 15.98 -18.79
N ILE A 390 -6.02 14.75 -18.29
CA ILE A 390 -6.43 13.56 -19.03
C ILE A 390 -7.78 13.10 -18.50
N LYS A 391 -8.83 13.15 -19.34
CA LYS A 391 -10.17 12.64 -19.03
C LYS A 391 -10.42 11.34 -19.78
N ALA A 392 -10.57 10.23 -19.07
CA ALA A 392 -10.90 8.92 -19.65
C ALA A 392 -12.25 8.42 -19.12
N GLY A 393 -13.08 7.83 -20.00
CA GLY A 393 -14.41 7.27 -19.67
C GLY A 393 -15.61 7.94 -20.38
N LYS A 394 -16.78 7.28 -20.34
CA LYS A 394 -18.10 7.78 -20.80
C LYS A 394 -19.13 7.60 -19.66
N GLY A 395 -20.03 8.58 -19.47
CA GLY A 395 -21.08 8.53 -18.46
C GLY A 395 -20.66 9.04 -17.06
N LEU A 396 -21.31 8.52 -16.01
CA LEU A 396 -21.19 8.91 -14.59
C LEU A 396 -19.81 8.61 -13.94
N GLN A 397 -18.82 8.13 -14.70
CA GLN A 397 -17.47 7.85 -14.22
C GLN A 397 -16.46 8.40 -15.23
N ARG A 398 -15.65 9.36 -14.78
CA ARG A 398 -14.57 9.98 -15.55
C ARG A 398 -13.35 10.05 -14.64
N VAL A 399 -12.24 9.43 -15.05
CA VAL A 399 -10.95 9.65 -14.39
C VAL A 399 -10.40 10.96 -14.94
N GLU A 400 -10.19 11.95 -14.08
CA GLU A 400 -9.59 13.24 -14.41
C GLU A 400 -8.26 13.37 -13.66
N VAL A 401 -7.14 13.22 -14.38
CA VAL A 401 -5.80 13.50 -13.83
C VAL A 401 -5.38 14.86 -14.34
N GLU A 402 -5.18 15.81 -13.43
CA GLU A 402 -4.69 17.15 -13.72
C GLU A 402 -3.30 17.36 -13.14
N GLU A 403 -2.36 17.76 -14.00
CA GLU A 403 -0.98 18.03 -13.62
C GLU A 403 -0.52 19.35 -14.24
N GLU A 404 0.40 20.04 -13.56
CA GLU A 404 1.09 21.20 -14.12
C GLU A 404 2.04 20.74 -15.24
N THR A 405 2.09 21.50 -16.33
CA THR A 405 2.96 21.21 -17.48
C THR A 405 3.78 22.44 -17.86
N THR A 406 4.70 22.26 -18.81
CA THR A 406 5.57 23.34 -19.27
C THR A 406 4.96 24.05 -20.48
N ALA A 407 5.28 25.34 -20.66
CA ALA A 407 4.90 26.10 -21.86
C ALA A 407 5.28 25.37 -23.15
N LYS A 408 6.48 24.78 -23.19
CA LYS A 408 6.97 24.01 -24.34
C LYS A 408 6.07 22.83 -24.70
N VAL A 409 5.56 22.08 -23.70
CA VAL A 409 4.65 20.95 -23.94
C VAL A 409 3.30 21.46 -24.44
N PHE A 410 2.77 22.52 -23.81
CA PHE A 410 1.53 23.14 -24.24
C PHE A 410 1.60 23.63 -25.70
N ASP A 411 2.66 24.35 -26.06
CA ASP A 411 2.81 24.93 -27.40
C ASP A 411 2.92 23.87 -28.51
N VAL A 412 3.54 22.73 -28.21
CA VAL A 412 3.63 21.59 -29.15
C VAL A 412 2.27 20.91 -29.33
N MET A 413 1.50 20.76 -28.25
CA MET A 413 0.25 19.99 -28.28
C MET A 413 -0.98 20.84 -28.63
N TRP A 414 -0.93 22.16 -28.38
CA TRP A 414 -2.05 23.07 -28.63
C TRP A 414 -2.53 23.04 -30.09
N PRO A 415 -1.68 23.05 -31.13
CA PRO A 415 -2.11 22.93 -32.52
C PRO A 415 -2.98 21.69 -32.78
N LEU A 416 -2.71 20.58 -32.10
CA LEU A 416 -3.44 19.32 -32.27
C LEU A 416 -4.88 19.35 -31.69
N THR A 417 -5.25 20.42 -30.98
CA THR A 417 -6.61 20.64 -30.45
C THR A 417 -7.49 21.47 -31.40
N GLU A 418 -7.00 21.79 -32.61
CA GLU A 418 -7.75 22.58 -33.59
C GLU A 418 -9.10 21.93 -33.93
N GLY A 419 -10.15 22.74 -34.00
CA GLY A 419 -11.54 22.26 -34.13
C GLY A 419 -12.15 21.70 -32.83
N CYS A 420 -11.44 21.78 -31.69
CA CYS A 420 -11.97 21.36 -30.40
C CYS A 420 -11.48 22.28 -29.25
N ARG A 421 -11.90 23.56 -29.24
CA ARG A 421 -11.43 24.57 -28.27
C ARG A 421 -12.57 25.38 -27.66
N VAL A 422 -12.35 25.89 -26.44
CA VAL A 422 -13.17 26.91 -25.80
C VAL A 422 -12.29 27.99 -25.19
N MET A 423 -12.76 29.23 -25.24
CA MET A 423 -12.12 30.38 -24.62
C MET A 423 -13.12 31.00 -23.65
N LYS A 424 -12.74 31.24 -22.39
CA LYS A 424 -13.69 31.77 -21.40
C LYS A 424 -13.03 32.61 -20.32
N ARG A 425 -13.80 33.56 -19.77
CA ARG A 425 -13.53 34.22 -18.48
C ARG A 425 -14.28 33.49 -17.39
N ARG A 426 -13.55 32.98 -16.40
CA ARG A 426 -14.11 32.30 -15.23
C ARG A 426 -14.03 33.21 -14.01
N TYR A 427 -15.17 33.51 -13.42
CA TYR A 427 -15.30 34.31 -12.20
C TYR A 427 -15.63 33.41 -11.02
N SER A 428 -14.96 33.60 -9.89
CA SER A 428 -15.27 32.90 -8.64
C SER A 428 -15.98 33.85 -7.68
N VAL A 429 -17.25 33.54 -7.37
CA VAL A 429 -18.16 34.40 -6.63
C VAL A 429 -18.56 33.70 -5.33
N PRO A 430 -17.98 34.08 -4.17
CA PRO A 430 -18.41 33.57 -2.87
C PRO A 430 -19.82 34.07 -2.56
N ASP A 431 -20.73 33.16 -2.19
CA ASP A 431 -22.10 33.47 -1.80
C ASP A 431 -22.53 32.54 -0.65
N GLY A 432 -22.56 33.08 0.57
CA GLY A 432 -22.76 32.29 1.78
C GLY A 432 -21.66 31.26 2.01
N ALA A 433 -22.03 30.00 2.21
CA ALA A 433 -21.11 28.87 2.40
C ALA A 433 -20.64 28.22 1.08
N LEU A 434 -21.19 28.67 -0.06
CA LEU A 434 -20.90 28.11 -1.38
C LEU A 434 -20.03 29.09 -2.18
N THR A 435 -19.25 28.55 -3.10
CA THR A 435 -18.54 29.35 -4.10
C THR A 435 -19.09 29.01 -5.47
N TRP A 436 -19.69 30.00 -6.12
CA TRP A 436 -20.20 29.88 -7.47
C TRP A 436 -19.10 30.19 -8.47
N VAL A 437 -19.11 29.46 -9.58
CA VAL A 437 -18.19 29.65 -10.69
C VAL A 437 -19.00 30.08 -11.90
N VAL A 438 -18.79 31.30 -12.39
CA VAL A 438 -19.49 31.82 -13.56
C VAL A 438 -18.51 31.86 -14.74
N ASP A 439 -18.85 31.16 -15.81
CA ASP A 439 -18.10 31.11 -17.06
C ASP A 439 -18.78 31.96 -18.12
N GLU A 440 -18.10 33.01 -18.56
CA GLU A 440 -18.43 33.77 -19.76
C GLU A 440 -17.58 33.26 -20.92
N PHE A 441 -18.18 32.60 -21.89
CA PHE A 441 -17.47 32.14 -23.08
C PHE A 441 -17.16 33.33 -24.00
N LEU A 442 -15.93 33.38 -24.52
CA LEU A 442 -15.42 34.48 -25.35
C LEU A 442 -15.49 34.16 -26.84
N ASP A 443 -15.64 32.89 -27.18
CA ASP A 443 -15.72 32.38 -28.54
C ASP A 443 -17.17 32.10 -29.00
N ARG A 444 -18.15 32.35 -28.12
CA ARG A 444 -19.58 32.26 -28.39
C ARG A 444 -20.38 33.03 -27.34
N GLU A 445 -21.62 33.39 -27.68
CA GLU A 445 -22.54 34.03 -26.73
C GLU A 445 -23.14 32.98 -25.77
N LEU A 446 -22.39 32.62 -24.71
CA LEU A 446 -22.84 31.67 -23.70
C LEU A 446 -22.31 32.07 -22.31
N VAL A 447 -23.19 32.01 -21.30
CA VAL A 447 -22.82 32.19 -19.89
C VAL A 447 -23.39 31.04 -19.07
N LEU A 448 -22.52 30.37 -18.31
CA LEU A 448 -22.88 29.25 -17.43
C LEU A 448 -22.48 29.57 -15.99
N ALA A 449 -23.31 29.19 -15.03
CA ALA A 449 -22.95 29.18 -13.62
C ALA A 449 -22.89 27.73 -13.10
N GLU A 450 -21.84 27.42 -12.35
CA GLU A 450 -21.56 26.10 -11.79
C GLU A 450 -21.38 26.25 -10.27
N VAL A 451 -21.84 25.26 -9.51
CA VAL A 451 -21.60 25.17 -8.06
C VAL A 451 -21.34 23.72 -7.65
N GLU A 452 -20.29 23.52 -6.87
CA GLU A 452 -19.93 22.23 -6.29
C GLU A 452 -20.65 22.04 -4.94
N LEU A 453 -21.19 20.84 -4.72
CA LEU A 453 -22.03 20.54 -3.56
C LEU A 453 -21.43 19.40 -2.73
N PRO A 454 -21.62 19.41 -1.39
CA PRO A 454 -21.16 18.32 -0.53
C PRO A 454 -21.83 16.96 -0.81
N SER A 455 -23.05 16.96 -1.38
CA SER A 455 -23.77 15.75 -1.80
C SER A 455 -24.87 16.08 -2.80
N THR A 456 -25.33 15.07 -3.56
CA THR A 456 -26.39 15.17 -4.59
C THR A 456 -27.76 15.57 -4.04
N GLU A 457 -27.98 15.38 -2.74
CA GLU A 457 -29.24 15.70 -2.05
C GLU A 457 -29.36 17.19 -1.71
N VAL A 458 -28.25 17.95 -1.74
CA VAL A 458 -28.27 19.38 -1.50
C VAL A 458 -28.83 20.10 -2.72
N VAL A 459 -29.83 20.97 -2.49
CA VAL A 459 -30.32 21.92 -3.49
C VAL A 459 -29.83 23.31 -3.07
N PRO A 460 -28.92 23.94 -3.82
CA PRO A 460 -28.40 25.26 -3.46
C PRO A 460 -29.49 26.31 -3.65
N ALA A 461 -29.54 27.30 -2.75
CA ALA A 461 -30.36 28.48 -2.96
C ALA A 461 -29.78 29.28 -4.14
N ILE A 462 -30.66 29.75 -5.04
CA ILE A 462 -30.27 30.59 -6.17
C ILE A 462 -29.94 31.99 -5.65
N PRO A 463 -28.72 32.52 -5.87
CA PRO A 463 -28.36 33.84 -5.38
C PRO A 463 -29.16 34.97 -6.05
N ASP A 464 -29.45 36.03 -5.30
CA ASP A 464 -30.21 37.19 -5.78
C ASP A 464 -29.55 37.91 -6.97
N TRP A 465 -28.22 37.81 -7.09
CA TRP A 465 -27.50 38.39 -8.23
C TRP A 465 -27.60 37.53 -9.50
N MET A 466 -27.89 36.24 -9.36
CA MET A 466 -28.03 35.30 -10.47
C MET A 466 -29.48 35.18 -10.92
N ALA A 467 -30.43 35.20 -9.97
CA ALA A 467 -31.85 35.00 -10.21
C ALA A 467 -32.44 35.87 -11.34
N PRO A 468 -32.08 37.16 -11.48
CA PRO A 468 -32.61 37.98 -12.56
C PRO A 468 -32.25 37.43 -13.93
N VAL A 469 -31.05 36.89 -14.14
CA VAL A 469 -30.53 36.44 -15.45
C VAL A 469 -30.55 34.92 -15.64
N LEU A 470 -31.02 34.17 -14.64
CA LEU A 470 -31.18 32.72 -14.71
C LEU A 470 -32.22 32.35 -15.77
N VAL A 471 -31.87 31.38 -16.62
CA VAL A 471 -32.79 30.78 -17.59
C VAL A 471 -33.36 29.47 -17.03
N ARG A 472 -32.48 28.50 -16.74
CA ARG A 472 -32.84 27.19 -16.19
C ARG A 472 -31.60 26.43 -15.71
N GLU A 473 -31.82 25.38 -14.93
CA GLU A 473 -30.80 24.37 -14.65
C GLU A 473 -30.55 23.52 -15.92
N VAL A 474 -29.29 23.20 -16.18
CA VAL A 474 -28.79 22.40 -17.32
C VAL A 474 -27.88 21.25 -16.85
N THR A 475 -27.96 20.88 -15.57
CA THR A 475 -27.16 19.80 -14.98
C THR A 475 -27.38 18.49 -15.74
N GLY A 476 -26.29 17.86 -16.17
CA GLY A 476 -26.33 16.57 -16.88
C GLY A 476 -26.67 16.66 -18.37
N GLU A 477 -26.92 17.85 -18.92
CA GLU A 477 -27.16 18.03 -20.35
C GLU A 477 -25.84 18.09 -21.13
N ASP A 478 -25.68 17.15 -22.06
CA ASP A 478 -24.47 16.98 -22.85
C ASP A 478 -24.10 18.24 -23.65
N GLU A 479 -25.08 19.02 -24.11
CA GLU A 479 -24.83 20.24 -24.91
C GLU A 479 -24.09 21.34 -24.14
N TYR A 480 -24.17 21.37 -22.81
CA TYR A 480 -23.45 22.33 -21.95
C TYR A 480 -22.17 21.76 -21.33
N VAL A 481 -21.75 20.57 -21.75
CA VAL A 481 -20.44 20.03 -21.37
C VAL A 481 -19.37 20.76 -22.17
N ASN A 482 -18.39 21.37 -21.48
CA ASN A 482 -17.29 22.15 -22.08
C ASN A 482 -16.61 21.50 -23.30
N LEU A 483 -16.56 20.17 -23.37
CA LEU A 483 -15.98 19.46 -24.50
C LEU A 483 -16.92 19.34 -25.70
N ASN A 484 -18.22 19.18 -25.47
CA ASN A 484 -19.18 19.20 -26.58
C ASN A 484 -19.31 20.63 -27.12
N LEU A 485 -19.30 21.62 -26.21
CA LEU A 485 -19.14 23.02 -26.52
C LEU A 485 -17.83 23.36 -27.26
N ALA A 486 -16.79 22.54 -27.17
CA ALA A 486 -15.52 22.82 -27.82
C ALA A 486 -15.50 22.47 -29.31
N ARG A 487 -16.41 21.58 -29.72
CA ARG A 487 -16.60 21.14 -31.11
C ARG A 487 -17.46 22.15 -31.85
#